data_AF-A0A6C0C666-F1
#
_entry.id   AF-A0A6C0C666-F1
#
_cell.length_a   1.000
_cell.length_b   1.000
_cell.length_c   1.000
_cell.angle_alpha   90.00
_cell.angle_beta   90.00
_cell.angle_gamma   90.00
#
_symmetry.space_group_name_H-M   'P 1'
#
loop_
_entity.id
_entity.type
_entity.pdbx_description
1 polymer ?
#
loop_
_entity_poly.entity_id
_entity_poly.type
_entity_poly.pdbx_seq_one_letter_code
_entity_poly.pdbx_strand_id
1 'polypeptide(L)'
;MELSIDWINDFEITDKDYKHFYKEPVNKIKLYCLYVNKNQELFHVKKDRIKLHNSELNKESLVQLLKKHMEYQNKKYTPLSILKYNITLNPQYIQEYINSPENFDYVKSESSIDAIKWHDSIVFLQEINSLYVILREKWKSKSIDTKKIYIKTHKSKRAKTRKKRLKDTTS
;
A
#
# COMPACT_ATOMS: atom_id res chain seq x y z
N MET A 1 -12.92 57.75 17.95
CA MET A 1 -11.81 57.26 17.11
C MET A 1 -12.26 55.97 16.50
N GLU A 2 -12.70 56.00 15.25
CA GLU A 2 -12.94 54.78 14.48
C GLU A 2 -11.58 54.22 14.06
N LEU A 3 -11.26 52.99 14.50
CA LEU A 3 -10.08 52.29 13.98
C LEU A 3 -10.34 51.98 12.51
N SER A 4 -9.50 52.47 11.61
CA SER A 4 -9.54 52.11 10.19
C SER A 4 -9.33 50.59 10.04
N ILE A 5 -10.27 49.92 9.39
CA ILE A 5 -10.28 48.45 9.14
C ILE A 5 -9.49 48.10 7.86
N ASP A 6 -8.97 49.11 7.16
CA ASP A 6 -8.30 48.93 5.86
C ASP A 6 -7.09 47.97 5.93
N TRP A 7 -6.32 47.99 7.02
CA TRP A 7 -5.22 47.04 7.23
C TRP A 7 -5.69 45.58 7.38
N ILE A 8 -6.90 45.35 7.86
CA ILE A 8 -7.50 44.00 7.99
C ILE A 8 -7.89 43.50 6.60
N ASN A 9 -8.50 44.35 5.79
CA ASN A 9 -8.89 44.01 4.42
C ASN A 9 -7.67 43.71 3.54
N ASP A 10 -6.60 44.51 3.63
CA ASP A 10 -5.35 44.27 2.91
C ASP A 10 -4.67 42.96 3.36
N PHE A 11 -4.74 42.64 4.65
CA PHE A 11 -4.26 41.36 5.18
C PHE A 11 -5.08 40.18 4.64
N GLU A 12 -6.41 40.28 4.60
CA GLU A 12 -7.28 39.23 4.06
C GLU A 12 -7.09 38.98 2.56
N ILE A 13 -6.79 40.03 1.79
CA ILE A 13 -6.48 39.90 0.36
C ILE A 13 -5.14 39.18 0.19
N THR A 14 -4.14 39.60 0.95
CA THR A 14 -2.79 39.02 0.90
C THR A 14 -2.78 37.56 1.38
N ASP A 15 -3.53 37.22 2.44
CA ASP A 15 -3.61 35.87 2.99
C ASP A 15 -4.24 34.85 2.02
N LYS A 16 -5.18 35.30 1.18
CA LYS A 16 -5.78 34.45 0.14
C LYS A 16 -4.74 33.95 -0.87
N ASP A 17 -3.77 34.78 -1.23
CA ASP A 17 -2.71 34.39 -2.16
C ASP A 17 -1.75 33.36 -1.53
N TYR A 18 -1.54 33.44 -0.21
CA TYR A 18 -0.72 32.48 0.53
C TYR A 18 -1.44 31.18 0.89
N LYS A 19 -2.75 31.09 0.67
CA LYS A 19 -3.55 29.91 1.01
C LYS A 19 -2.99 28.61 0.42
N HIS A 20 -2.41 28.70 -0.77
CA HIS A 20 -1.81 27.57 -1.47
C HIS A 20 -0.57 26.98 -0.77
N PHE A 21 0.06 27.73 0.13
CA PHE A 21 1.24 27.31 0.88
C PHE A 21 0.91 26.74 2.26
N TYR A 22 -0.33 26.89 2.73
CA TYR A 22 -0.76 26.25 3.97
C TYR A 22 -0.84 24.74 3.82
N LYS A 23 -0.60 24.05 4.93
CA LYS A 23 -0.78 22.60 5.01
C LYS A 23 -2.23 22.30 5.30
N GLU A 24 -2.79 21.43 4.48
CA GLU A 24 -4.14 20.91 4.67
C GLU A 24 -4.11 19.37 4.63
N PRO A 25 -5.13 18.71 5.21
CA PRO A 25 -5.29 17.27 5.11
C PRO A 25 -5.53 16.83 3.66
N VAL A 26 -4.95 15.70 3.28
CA VAL A 26 -5.02 15.16 1.92
C VAL A 26 -6.34 14.44 1.71
N ASN A 27 -7.23 15.06 0.93
CA ASN A 27 -8.57 14.50 0.67
C ASN A 27 -8.65 13.66 -0.62
N LYS A 28 -7.68 13.82 -1.53
CA LYS A 28 -7.68 13.14 -2.83
C LYS A 28 -6.25 12.76 -3.21
N ILE A 29 -6.09 11.58 -3.80
CA ILE A 29 -4.81 11.09 -4.30
C ILE A 29 -4.95 10.46 -5.68
N LYS A 30 -3.84 10.42 -6.42
CA LYS A 30 -3.76 9.69 -7.69
C LYS A 30 -3.39 8.22 -7.44
N LEU A 31 -4.06 7.31 -8.13
CA LEU A 31 -3.70 5.89 -8.14
C LEU A 31 -3.00 5.57 -9.46
N TYR A 32 -1.87 4.89 -9.37
CA TYR A 32 -1.14 4.35 -10.50
C TYR A 32 -1.04 2.83 -10.37
N CYS A 33 -1.72 2.11 -11.25
CA CYS A 33 -1.57 0.66 -11.36
C CYS A 33 -0.57 0.34 -12.48
N LEU A 34 0.60 -0.15 -12.08
CA LEU A 34 1.72 -0.48 -12.95
C LEU A 34 1.66 -1.96 -13.29
N TYR A 35 1.37 -2.32 -14.55
CA TYR A 35 1.25 -3.70 -14.98
C TYR A 35 2.56 -4.19 -15.62
N VAL A 36 3.12 -5.22 -15.02
CA VAL A 36 4.37 -5.86 -15.41
C VAL A 36 4.08 -7.21 -16.07
N ASN A 37 4.66 -7.43 -17.26
CA ASN A 37 4.49 -8.65 -18.02
C ASN A 37 5.40 -9.79 -17.48
N LYS A 38 5.38 -10.94 -18.13
CA LYS A 38 6.24 -12.10 -17.75
C LYS A 38 7.73 -11.87 -17.98
N ASN A 39 8.08 -10.95 -18.88
CA ASN A 39 9.46 -10.57 -19.18
C ASN A 39 9.99 -9.50 -18.22
N GLN A 40 9.23 -9.15 -17.18
CA GLN A 40 9.54 -8.10 -16.20
C GLN A 40 9.52 -6.68 -16.80
N GLU A 41 8.84 -6.49 -17.92
CA GLU A 41 8.69 -5.18 -18.55
C GLU A 41 7.37 -4.54 -18.12
N LEU A 42 7.44 -3.26 -17.76
CA LEU A 42 6.26 -2.42 -17.57
C LEU A 42 5.63 -2.15 -18.94
N PHE A 43 4.45 -2.72 -19.19
CA PHE A 43 3.77 -2.58 -20.49
C PHE A 43 2.54 -1.67 -20.43
N HIS A 44 1.98 -1.46 -19.23
CA HIS A 44 0.78 -0.62 -19.08
C HIS A 44 0.73 0.08 -17.72
N VAL A 45 0.25 1.32 -17.74
CA VAL A 45 0.02 2.12 -16.53
C VAL A 45 -1.41 2.64 -16.57
N LYS A 46 -2.22 2.20 -15.61
CA LYS A 46 -3.59 2.73 -15.43
C LYS A 46 -3.58 3.81 -14.36
N LYS A 47 -4.24 4.93 -14.67
CA LYS A 47 -4.34 6.10 -13.79
C LYS A 47 -5.79 6.24 -13.32
N ASP A 48 -5.98 6.35 -12.02
CA ASP A 48 -7.28 6.59 -11.40
C ASP A 48 -7.15 7.64 -10.28
N ARG A 49 -8.28 8.09 -9.72
CA ARG A 49 -8.31 9.03 -8.60
C ARG A 49 -9.11 8.43 -7.45
N ILE A 50 -8.56 8.54 -6.23
CA ILE A 50 -9.20 8.04 -5.01
C ILE A 50 -9.51 9.25 -4.11
N LYS A 51 -10.72 9.27 -3.56
CA LYS A 51 -11.07 10.17 -2.45
C LYS A 51 -10.72 9.46 -1.14
N LEU A 52 -9.98 10.15 -0.28
CA LEU A 52 -9.66 9.69 1.06
C LEU A 52 -10.72 10.21 2.03
N HIS A 53 -10.94 9.45 3.10
CA HIS A 53 -11.75 9.87 4.23
C HIS A 53 -10.80 10.08 5.41
N ASN A 54 -10.74 11.29 5.98
CA ASN A 54 -9.79 11.65 7.04
C ASN A 54 -8.32 11.36 6.68
N SER A 55 -7.89 11.66 5.45
CA SER A 55 -6.54 11.38 4.94
C SER A 55 -6.11 9.90 5.03
N GLU A 56 -7.07 8.97 5.13
CA GLU A 56 -6.82 7.55 5.30
C GLU A 56 -7.53 6.73 4.21
N LEU A 57 -6.83 5.69 3.74
CA LEU A 57 -7.39 4.63 2.92
C LEU A 57 -7.53 3.38 3.77
N ASN A 58 -8.77 3.06 4.12
CA ASN A 58 -9.08 1.89 4.92
C ASN A 58 -8.64 0.60 4.23
N LYS A 59 -8.29 -0.40 5.05
CA LYS A 59 -7.88 -1.74 4.58
C LYS A 59 -8.90 -2.38 3.63
N GLU A 60 -10.19 -2.27 3.94
CA GLU A 60 -11.26 -2.84 3.11
C GLU A 60 -11.30 -2.19 1.72
N SER A 61 -11.26 -0.86 1.68
CA SER A 61 -11.21 -0.09 0.44
C SER A 61 -9.97 -0.43 -0.37
N LEU A 62 -8.81 -0.56 0.28
CA LEU A 62 -7.57 -0.98 -0.37
C LEU A 62 -7.70 -2.38 -0.98
N VAL A 63 -8.24 -3.35 -0.25
CA VAL A 63 -8.44 -4.72 -0.75
C VAL A 63 -9.41 -4.74 -1.93
N GLN A 64 -10.52 -4.01 -1.86
CA GLN A 64 -11.47 -3.90 -2.97
C GLN A 64 -10.83 -3.28 -4.20
N LEU A 65 -10.03 -2.23 -4.00
CA LEU A 65 -9.29 -1.55 -5.05
C LEU A 65 -8.29 -2.49 -5.72
N LEU A 66 -7.47 -3.19 -4.94
CA LEU A 66 -6.54 -4.18 -5.47
C LEU A 66 -7.29 -5.24 -6.29
N LYS A 67 -8.39 -5.79 -5.76
CA LYS A 67 -9.19 -6.81 -6.46
C LYS A 67 -9.70 -6.34 -7.81
N LYS A 68 -10.19 -5.11 -7.89
CA LYS A 68 -10.68 -4.49 -9.13
C LYS A 68 -9.60 -4.42 -10.22
N HIS A 69 -8.33 -4.28 -9.83
CA HIS A 69 -7.21 -4.11 -10.75
C HIS A 69 -6.41 -5.40 -11.01
N MET A 70 -6.74 -6.52 -10.35
CA MET A 70 -6.08 -7.82 -10.57
C MET A 70 -6.44 -8.47 -11.92
N GLU A 71 -7.49 -8.03 -12.60
CA GLU A 71 -7.86 -8.54 -13.92
C GLU A 71 -7.74 -7.44 -14.96
N TYR A 72 -6.93 -7.70 -15.99
CA TYR A 72 -6.74 -6.80 -17.12
C TYR A 72 -6.56 -7.63 -18.39
N GLN A 73 -7.32 -7.32 -19.44
CA GLN A 73 -7.27 -8.01 -20.74
C GLN A 73 -7.33 -9.55 -20.62
N ASN A 74 -8.29 -10.09 -19.84
CA ASN A 74 -8.45 -11.53 -19.57
C ASN A 74 -7.23 -12.23 -18.94
N LYS A 75 -6.27 -11.47 -18.42
CA LYS A 75 -5.12 -11.97 -17.68
C LYS A 75 -5.26 -11.63 -16.20
N LYS A 76 -4.79 -12.56 -15.36
CA LYS A 76 -4.74 -12.40 -13.91
C LYS A 76 -3.38 -11.87 -13.47
N TYR A 77 -3.42 -10.82 -12.68
CA TYR A 77 -2.26 -10.16 -12.08
C TYR A 77 -2.30 -10.33 -10.56
N THR A 78 -1.12 -10.32 -9.95
CA THR A 78 -0.97 -10.23 -8.49
C THR A 78 -0.31 -8.93 -8.11
N PRO A 79 -0.78 -8.25 -7.06
CA PRO A 79 -0.01 -7.19 -6.41
C PRO A 79 1.35 -7.74 -5.98
N LEU A 80 2.42 -7.08 -6.41
CA LEU A 80 3.79 -7.36 -6.03
C LEU A 80 4.22 -6.41 -4.91
N SER A 81 3.96 -5.12 -5.08
CA SER A 81 4.34 -4.08 -4.12
C SER A 81 3.38 -2.90 -4.21
N ILE A 82 3.23 -2.20 -3.09
CA ILE A 82 2.45 -0.98 -2.95
C ILE A 82 3.41 0.11 -2.47
N LEU A 83 3.52 1.20 -3.23
CA LEU A 83 4.35 2.35 -2.87
C LEU A 83 3.44 3.55 -2.63
N LYS A 84 3.61 4.17 -1.47
CA LYS A 84 2.95 5.43 -1.11
C LYS A 84 3.90 6.58 -1.40
N TYR A 85 3.42 7.57 -2.13
CA TYR A 85 4.07 8.87 -2.23
C TYR A 85 3.26 9.90 -1.44
N ASN A 86 3.89 10.49 -0.43
CA ASN A 86 3.29 11.51 0.41
C ASN A 86 4.28 12.66 0.65
N ILE A 87 4.08 13.78 -0.04
CA ILE A 87 4.94 14.95 0.11
C ILE A 87 4.52 15.77 1.33
N THR A 88 5.40 15.88 2.31
CA THR A 88 5.16 16.59 3.58
C THR A 88 6.01 17.85 3.74
N LEU A 89 6.58 18.33 2.62
CA LEU A 89 7.46 19.49 2.53
C LEU A 89 6.85 20.70 3.25
N ASN A 90 7.68 21.47 3.97
CA ASN A 90 7.28 22.76 4.53
C ASN A 90 7.60 23.87 3.52
N PRO A 91 6.84 24.97 3.48
CA PRO A 91 7.09 26.06 2.55
C PRO A 91 8.53 26.61 2.62
N GLN A 92 9.10 26.68 3.82
CA GLN A 92 10.47 27.15 4.06
C GLN A 92 11.57 26.30 3.38
N TYR A 93 11.30 25.02 3.10
CA TYR A 93 12.27 24.10 2.48
C TYR A 93 12.04 23.91 0.98
N ILE A 94 11.11 24.65 0.36
CA ILE A 94 10.83 24.51 -1.08
C ILE A 94 12.06 24.81 -1.92
N GLN A 95 12.80 25.88 -1.60
CA GLN A 95 14.02 26.22 -2.34
C GLN A 95 15.10 25.14 -2.19
N GLU A 96 15.25 24.58 -0.99
CA GLU A 96 16.19 23.48 -0.74
C GLU A 96 15.79 22.22 -1.52
N TYR A 97 14.49 21.90 -1.56
CA TYR A 97 13.97 20.77 -2.34
C TYR A 97 14.23 20.93 -3.85
N ILE A 98 14.16 22.15 -4.38
CA ILE A 98 14.47 22.43 -5.79
C ILE A 98 15.97 22.27 -6.07
N ASN A 99 16.82 22.73 -5.16
CA ASN A 99 18.28 22.70 -5.33
C ASN A 99 18.89 21.32 -5.09
N SER A 100 18.35 20.58 -4.11
CA SER A 100 18.89 19.30 -3.64
C SER A 100 17.76 18.30 -3.34
N PRO A 101 17.02 17.85 -4.38
CA PRO A 101 15.85 16.98 -4.19
C PRO A 101 16.20 15.60 -3.60
N GLU A 102 17.43 15.12 -3.83
CA GLU A 102 17.90 13.81 -3.34
C GLU A 102 18.00 13.70 -1.81
N ASN A 103 18.01 14.83 -1.11
CA ASN A 103 17.98 14.84 0.36
C ASN A 103 16.60 14.50 0.93
N PHE A 104 15.57 14.44 0.08
CA PHE A 104 14.18 14.28 0.50
C PHE A 104 13.59 12.97 -0.03
N ASP A 105 13.24 12.07 0.89
CA ASP A 105 12.52 10.84 0.56
C ASP A 105 11.05 10.91 1.00
N TYR A 106 10.16 10.91 0.01
CA TYR A 106 8.70 10.91 0.19
C TYR A 106 8.04 9.60 -0.27
N VAL A 107 8.82 8.66 -0.80
CA VAL A 107 8.31 7.36 -1.30
C VAL A 107 8.51 6.32 -0.20
N LYS A 108 7.42 5.67 0.22
CA LYS A 108 7.48 4.59 1.19
C LYS A 108 6.86 3.32 0.62
N SER A 109 7.57 2.21 0.72
CA SER A 109 6.99 0.90 0.40
C SER A 109 6.15 0.41 1.57
N GLU A 110 4.90 0.03 1.31
CA GLU A 110 4.03 -0.57 2.31
C GLU A 110 4.21 -2.10 2.26
N SER A 111 4.66 -2.68 3.37
CA SER A 111 4.94 -4.13 3.49
C SER A 111 3.69 -4.97 3.78
N SER A 112 2.68 -4.35 4.39
CA SER A 112 1.43 -5.00 4.79
C SER A 112 0.22 -4.32 4.14
N ILE A 113 -0.82 -5.11 3.87
CA ILE A 113 -2.12 -4.61 3.38
C ILE A 113 -2.94 -4.18 4.60
N ASP A 114 -2.57 -3.02 5.16
CA ASP A 114 -3.28 -2.37 6.25
C ASP A 114 -3.79 -0.99 5.82
N ALA A 115 -4.34 -0.24 6.76
CA ALA A 115 -4.84 1.10 6.45
C ALA A 115 -3.66 2.04 6.18
N ILE A 116 -3.75 2.78 5.07
CA ILE A 116 -2.67 3.67 4.62
C ILE A 116 -3.07 5.10 4.96
N LYS A 117 -2.22 5.78 5.73
CA LYS A 117 -2.43 7.18 6.13
C LYS A 117 -1.53 8.12 5.35
N TRP A 118 -2.09 9.26 4.95
CA TRP A 118 -1.40 10.40 4.38
C TRP A 118 -1.30 11.51 5.42
N HIS A 119 -0.14 12.14 5.50
CA HIS A 119 0.07 13.31 6.33
C HIS A 119 -0.28 14.58 5.56
N ASP A 120 -0.54 15.64 6.31
CA ASP A 120 -0.86 16.95 5.78
C ASP A 120 0.26 17.46 4.87
N SER A 121 -0.19 18.06 3.77
CA SER A 121 0.66 18.50 2.68
C SER A 121 0.24 19.89 2.27
N ILE A 122 1.21 20.66 1.76
CA ILE A 122 0.95 21.99 1.21
C ILE A 122 -0.12 21.86 0.13
N VAL A 123 -1.16 22.70 0.18
CA VAL A 123 -2.31 22.65 -0.75
C VAL A 123 -1.86 22.55 -2.21
N PHE A 124 -0.88 23.36 -2.62
CA PHE A 124 -0.29 23.33 -3.96
C PHE A 124 0.29 21.96 -4.36
N LEU A 125 0.88 21.22 -3.42
CA LEU A 125 1.54 19.93 -3.64
C LEU A 125 0.62 18.73 -3.37
N GLN A 126 -0.62 18.96 -2.94
CA GLN A 126 -1.52 17.85 -2.63
C GLN A 126 -1.81 16.97 -3.84
N GLU A 127 -1.86 17.56 -5.05
CA GLU A 127 -2.21 16.84 -6.28
C GLU A 127 -1.16 15.82 -6.73
N ILE A 128 0.07 15.91 -6.23
CA ILE A 128 1.13 14.94 -6.57
C ILE A 128 1.14 13.74 -5.62
N ASN A 129 0.45 13.81 -4.48
CA ASN A 129 0.28 12.65 -3.60
C ASN A 129 -0.38 11.49 -4.35
N SER A 130 0.23 10.31 -4.22
CA SER A 130 -0.20 9.17 -5.03
C SER A 130 0.11 7.82 -4.39
N LEU A 131 -0.68 6.83 -4.79
CA LEU A 131 -0.47 5.42 -4.47
C LEU A 131 -0.08 4.69 -5.76
N TYR A 132 1.04 4.00 -5.73
CA TYR A 132 1.49 3.12 -6.80
C TYR A 132 1.26 1.67 -6.40
N VAL A 133 0.66 0.89 -7.28
CA VAL A 133 0.45 -0.54 -7.11
C VAL A 133 1.11 -1.24 -8.27
N ILE A 134 2.14 -2.03 -7.97
CA ILE A 134 2.85 -2.83 -8.96
C ILE A 134 2.14 -4.18 -9.06
N LEU A 135 1.70 -4.55 -10.26
CA LEU A 135 0.93 -5.74 -10.56
C LEU A 135 1.72 -6.60 -11.55
N ARG A 136 2.08 -7.82 -11.15
CA ARG A 136 2.79 -8.77 -12.02
C ARG A 136 1.84 -9.80 -12.62
N GLU A 137 2.03 -10.13 -13.89
CA GLU A 137 1.28 -11.20 -14.56
C GLU A 137 1.58 -12.54 -13.87
N LYS A 138 0.54 -13.30 -13.49
CA LYS A 138 0.74 -14.65 -12.97
C LYS A 138 1.30 -15.54 -14.09
N TRP A 139 2.34 -16.31 -13.77
CA TRP A 139 2.64 -17.49 -14.58
C TRP A 139 1.46 -18.46 -14.49
N LYS A 140 1.03 -19.01 -15.63
CA LYS A 140 0.13 -20.16 -15.61
C LYS A 140 0.90 -21.24 -14.87
N SER A 141 0.50 -21.58 -13.64
CA SER A 141 1.06 -22.78 -13.03
C SER A 141 0.67 -23.93 -13.96
N LYS A 142 1.65 -24.66 -14.51
CA LYS A 142 1.37 -26.04 -14.90
C LYS A 142 0.70 -26.66 -13.68
N SER A 143 -0.45 -27.33 -13.84
CA SER A 143 -1.09 -27.96 -12.69
C SER A 143 -0.07 -28.95 -12.13
N ILE A 144 0.56 -28.59 -11.01
CA ILE A 144 1.14 -29.59 -10.14
C ILE A 144 -0.07 -30.01 -9.32
N ASP A 145 -0.96 -30.77 -9.96
CA ASP A 145 -1.94 -31.56 -9.25
C ASP A 145 -1.10 -32.56 -8.45
N THR A 146 -0.75 -32.21 -7.21
CA THR A 146 -0.25 -33.20 -6.28
C THR A 146 -1.37 -34.22 -6.16
N LYS A 147 -1.15 -35.41 -6.73
CA LYS A 147 -2.10 -36.53 -6.60
C LYS A 147 -2.46 -36.62 -5.13
N LYS A 148 -3.74 -36.45 -4.81
CA LYS A 148 -4.27 -36.57 -3.45
C LYS A 148 -3.80 -37.90 -2.87
N ILE A 149 -2.84 -37.84 -1.95
CA ILE A 149 -2.26 -39.04 -1.35
C ILE A 149 -3.23 -39.50 -0.26
N TYR A 150 -3.99 -40.55 -0.56
CA TYR A 150 -4.74 -41.25 0.47
C TYR A 150 -3.75 -42.03 1.33
N ILE A 151 -3.40 -41.49 2.50
CA ILE A 151 -2.63 -42.21 3.50
C ILE A 151 -3.52 -43.33 4.01
N LYS A 152 -3.40 -44.53 3.41
CA LYS A 152 -3.97 -45.75 3.98
C LYS A 152 -3.22 -45.99 5.28
N THR A 153 -3.85 -45.66 6.40
CA THR A 153 -3.42 -46.16 7.70
C THR A 153 -3.58 -47.67 7.66
N HIS A 154 -2.52 -48.37 7.26
CA HIS A 154 -2.42 -49.78 7.56
C HIS A 154 -2.54 -49.87 9.07
N LYS A 155 -3.71 -50.32 9.56
CA LYS A 155 -3.87 -50.73 10.95
C LYS A 155 -2.73 -51.71 11.17
N SER A 156 -1.67 -51.28 11.86
CA SER A 156 -0.66 -52.22 12.28
C SER A 156 -1.43 -53.25 13.07
N LYS A 157 -1.41 -54.51 12.59
CA LYS A 157 -1.82 -55.62 13.42
C LYS A 157 -0.82 -55.57 14.55
N ARG A 158 -1.16 -54.84 15.63
CA ARG A 158 -0.42 -54.85 16.89
C ARG A 158 -0.35 -56.31 17.27
N ALA A 159 0.77 -56.94 16.91
CA ALA A 159 1.19 -58.18 17.51
C ALA A 159 1.12 -57.92 19.00
N LYS A 160 0.30 -58.71 19.71
CA LYS A 160 0.17 -58.64 21.15
C LYS A 160 1.56 -58.90 21.73
N THR A 161 2.33 -57.86 22.04
CA THR A 161 3.54 -58.02 22.85
C THR A 161 3.07 -58.38 24.25
N ARG A 162 3.06 -59.69 24.55
CA ARG A 162 2.88 -60.18 25.92
C ARG A 162 3.99 -59.56 26.77
N LYS A 163 3.65 -58.64 27.67
CA LYS A 163 4.56 -58.19 28.73
C LYS A 163 5.00 -59.44 29.52
N LYS A 164 6.25 -59.88 29.37
CA LYS A 164 6.87 -60.79 30.33
C LYS A 164 7.04 -59.99 31.64
N ARG A 165 6.34 -60.39 32.70
CA ARG A 165 6.68 -59.95 34.06
C ARG A 165 8.04 -60.55 34.41
N LEU A 166 9.00 -59.71 34.78
CA LEU A 166 10.22 -60.16 35.45
C LEU A 166 9.81 -60.76 36.79
N LYS A 167 10.35 -61.95 37.11
CA LYS A 167 10.20 -62.54 38.45
C LYS A 167 11.27 -61.91 39.32
N ASP A 168 10.86 -61.29 40.42
CA ASP A 168 11.77 -60.85 41.48
C ASP A 168 12.45 -62.08 42.08
N THR A 169 13.77 -62.16 41.96
CA THR A 169 14.59 -63.11 42.69
C THR A 169 14.93 -62.48 44.04
N THR A 170 14.27 -62.96 45.10
CA THR A 170 14.72 -62.77 46.48
C THR A 170 15.94 -63.65 46.75
N SER A 171 16.98 -63.08 47.32
CA SER A 171 18.02 -63.76 48.11
C SER A 171 18.31 -62.92 49.33
#